data_AF-A0A3D6AN53-F1
#
_entry.id   AF-A0A3D6AN53-F1
#
_cell.length_a   1.000
_cell.length_b   1.000
_cell.length_c   1.000
_cell.angle_alpha   90.00
_cell.angle_beta   90.00
_cell.angle_gamma   90.00
#
_symmetry.space_group_name_H-M   'P 1'
#
loop_
_entity.id
_entity.type
_entity.pdbx_description
1 polymer ?
#
loop_
_entity_poly.entity_id
_entity_poly.type
_entity_poly.pdbx_seq_one_letter_code
_entity_poly.pdbx_strand_id
1 'polypeptide(L)'
;LTETEPDRDSITESVHQMIKEVQKYVPGYKLVNGPVFDGKRVSIFMEVEGLGDYLPKYAGNLDIMTAAAARTAEMFAEEIIGGKLNLQPVAA
;
A
#
# COMPACT_ATOMS: atom_id res chain seq x y z
N LEU A 1 6.82 17.92 7.25
CA LEU A 1 5.87 19.07 7.25
C LEU A 1 5.68 19.48 5.80
N THR A 2 4.48 19.91 5.40
CA THR A 2 4.25 20.48 4.08
C THR A 2 5.02 21.79 3.93
N GLU A 3 5.44 22.13 2.72
CA GLU A 3 6.15 23.40 2.46
C GLU A 3 5.21 24.59 2.60
N THR A 4 3.97 24.46 2.10
CA THR A 4 2.89 25.43 2.19
C THR A 4 1.78 24.94 3.13
N GLU A 5 0.72 25.74 3.29
CA GLU A 5 -0.51 25.25 3.92
C GLU A 5 -1.01 23.99 3.17
N PRO A 6 -1.31 22.88 3.87
CA PRO A 6 -1.76 21.65 3.24
C PRO A 6 -3.16 21.83 2.63
N ASP A 7 -3.29 21.49 1.36
CA ASP A 7 -4.60 21.29 0.74
C ASP A 7 -5.24 20.02 1.31
N ARG A 8 -6.13 20.20 2.28
CA ARG A 8 -6.69 19.11 3.07
C ARG A 8 -7.56 18.18 2.23
N ASP A 9 -8.32 18.73 1.29
CA ASP A 9 -9.26 17.95 0.49
C ASP A 9 -8.51 17.11 -0.53
N SER A 10 -7.55 17.71 -1.25
CA SER A 10 -6.70 17.00 -2.22
C SER A 10 -5.86 15.90 -1.55
N ILE A 11 -5.30 16.18 -0.36
CA ILE A 11 -4.54 15.18 0.40
C ILE A 11 -5.46 14.04 0.86
N THR A 12 -6.64 14.38 1.39
CA THR A 12 -7.60 13.37 1.86
C THR A 12 -8.05 12.48 0.71
N GLU A 13 -8.35 13.05 -0.45
CA GLU A 13 -8.71 12.28 -1.64
C GLU A 13 -7.56 11.36 -2.07
N SER A 14 -6.33 11.87 -2.17
CA SER A 14 -5.15 11.08 -2.52
C SER A 14 -4.92 9.91 -1.57
N VAL A 15 -5.08 10.13 -0.26
CA VAL A 15 -4.97 9.07 0.75
C VAL A 15 -6.04 7.99 0.53
N HIS A 16 -7.30 8.36 0.31
CA HIS A 16 -8.36 7.40 0.03
C HIS A 16 -8.13 6.62 -1.27
N GLN A 17 -7.61 7.26 -2.31
CA GLN A 17 -7.24 6.58 -3.55
C GLN A 17 -6.13 5.55 -3.30
N MET A 18 -5.07 5.94 -2.57
CA MET A 18 -3.97 5.04 -2.26
C MET A 18 -4.42 3.84 -1.40
N ILE A 19 -5.28 4.07 -0.41
CA ILE A 19 -5.86 2.98 0.40
C ILE A 19 -6.56 1.96 -0.48
N LYS A 20 -7.38 2.42 -1.45
CA LYS A 20 -8.06 1.52 -2.39
C LYS A 20 -7.09 0.71 -3.25
N GLU A 21 -5.97 1.32 -3.67
CA GLU A 21 -4.93 0.61 -4.42
C GLU A 21 -4.25 -0.48 -3.58
N VAL A 22 -3.89 -0.17 -2.33
CA VAL A 22 -3.29 -1.15 -1.41
C VAL A 22 -4.28 -2.27 -1.05
N GLN A 23 -5.56 -1.92 -0.87
CA GLN A 23 -6.62 -2.89 -0.57
C GLN A 23 -6.85 -3.94 -1.65
N LYS A 24 -6.36 -3.72 -2.88
CA LYS A 24 -6.38 -4.75 -3.93
C LYS A 24 -5.61 -6.01 -3.54
N TYR A 25 -4.58 -5.88 -2.71
CA TYR A 25 -3.75 -6.99 -2.25
C TYR A 25 -3.69 -7.13 -0.72
N VAL A 26 -4.11 -6.12 0.06
CA VAL A 26 -4.28 -6.22 1.53
C VAL A 26 -5.64 -5.64 1.95
N PRO A 27 -6.74 -6.42 1.88
CA PRO A 27 -8.10 -5.93 2.20
C PRO A 27 -8.25 -5.38 3.63
N GLY A 28 -7.42 -5.84 4.56
CA GLY A 28 -7.39 -5.37 5.95
C GLY A 28 -6.63 -4.06 6.17
N TYR A 29 -6.10 -3.42 5.12
CA TYR A 29 -5.43 -2.11 5.20
C TYR A 29 -6.46 -0.99 5.36
N LYS A 30 -6.63 -0.49 6.58
CA LYS A 30 -7.75 0.39 6.97
C LYS A 30 -7.27 1.67 7.63
N LEU A 31 -7.93 2.77 7.30
CA LEU A 31 -7.64 4.07 7.89
C LEU A 31 -8.37 4.21 9.24
N VAL A 32 -7.62 4.49 10.30
CA VAL A 32 -8.11 4.69 11.68
C VAL A 32 -8.47 6.18 11.84
N ASN A 33 -9.65 6.56 11.32
CA ASN A 33 -10.13 7.94 11.14
C ASN A 33 -9.44 8.72 10.02
N GLY A 34 -10.06 9.81 9.56
CA GLY A 34 -9.50 10.68 8.51
C GLY A 34 -8.11 11.26 8.85
N PRO A 35 -7.36 11.79 7.86
CA PRO A 35 -6.08 12.44 8.10
C PRO A 35 -6.20 13.59 9.11
N VAL A 36 -5.24 13.66 10.05
CA VAL A 36 -5.19 14.71 11.08
C VAL A 36 -4.22 15.79 10.65
N PHE A 37 -4.72 17.03 10.56
CA PHE A 37 -3.94 18.21 10.15
C PHE A 37 -3.63 19.09 11.37
N ASP A 38 -2.34 19.30 11.64
CA ASP A 38 -1.82 20.17 12.69
C ASP A 38 -0.81 21.15 12.08
N GLY A 39 -1.28 22.34 11.72
CA GLY A 39 -0.55 23.28 10.87
C GLY A 39 -0.08 22.60 9.58
N LYS A 40 1.25 22.54 9.39
CA LYS A 40 1.90 21.90 8.24
C LYS A 40 2.18 20.40 8.44
N ARG A 41 1.71 19.79 9.54
CA ARG A 41 1.84 18.35 9.79
C ARG A 41 0.57 17.63 9.37
N VAL A 42 0.74 16.55 8.62
CA VAL A 42 -0.33 15.60 8.31
C VAL A 42 0.02 14.28 8.97
N SER A 43 -0.87 13.76 9.81
CA SER A 43 -0.72 12.45 10.45
C SER A 43 -1.80 11.50 9.93
N ILE A 44 -1.39 10.30 9.52
CA ILE A 44 -2.27 9.24 9.01
C ILE A 44 -2.09 8.04 9.93
N PHE A 45 -3.19 7.53 10.47
CA PHE A 45 -3.20 6.38 11.36
C PHE A 45 -3.81 5.19 10.63
N MET A 46 -3.08 4.09 10.55
CA MET A 46 -3.49 2.90 9.79
C MET A 46 -3.57 1.69 10.70
N GLU A 47 -4.55 0.84 10.44
CA GLU A 47 -4.63 -0.53 10.94
C GLU A 47 -4.36 -1.47 9.76
N VAL A 48 -3.61 -2.53 10.02
CA VAL A 48 -3.34 -3.56 9.02
C VAL A 48 -3.71 -4.90 9.64
N GLU A 49 -4.86 -5.42 9.20
CA GLU A 49 -5.30 -6.77 9.52
C GLU A 49 -4.83 -7.71 8.42
N GLY A 50 -4.16 -8.81 8.79
CA GLY A 50 -3.76 -9.85 7.85
C GLY A 50 -4.95 -10.71 7.42
N LEU A 51 -4.83 -11.35 6.25
CA LEU A 51 -5.88 -12.20 5.68
C LEU A 51 -6.24 -13.41 6.57
N GLY A 52 -5.25 -13.95 7.29
CA GLY A 52 -5.46 -15.10 8.16
C GLY A 52 -5.21 -16.46 7.49
N ASP A 53 -4.62 -16.48 6.30
CA ASP A 53 -4.48 -17.69 5.48
C ASP A 53 -3.54 -18.74 6.10
N TYR A 54 -2.46 -18.29 6.74
CA TYR A 54 -1.51 -19.14 7.47
C TYR A 54 -1.18 -18.57 8.84
N LEU A 55 -0.91 -17.26 8.92
CA LEU A 55 -0.67 -16.54 10.16
C LEU A 55 -1.99 -16.03 10.76
N PRO A 56 -2.07 -15.81 12.07
CA PRO A 56 -3.23 -15.16 12.68
C PRO A 56 -3.50 -13.77 12.10
N LYS A 57 -4.76 -13.32 12.10
CA LYS A 57 -5.16 -12.02 11.53
C LYS A 57 -4.45 -10.78 12.11
N TYR A 58 -3.95 -10.86 13.35
CA TYR A 58 -3.18 -9.76 13.95
C TYR A 58 -1.77 -9.62 13.34
N ALA A 59 -1.29 -10.60 12.59
CA ALA A 59 0.03 -10.60 11.95
C ALA A 59 0.04 -9.80 10.62
N GLY A 60 -0.72 -8.71 10.54
CA GLY A 60 -0.85 -7.90 9.32
C GLY A 60 0.47 -7.26 8.86
N ASN A 61 1.45 -7.11 9.75
CA ASN A 61 2.80 -6.67 9.41
C ASN A 61 3.57 -7.66 8.53
N LEU A 62 3.33 -8.97 8.69
CA LEU A 62 3.92 -10.00 7.83
C LEU A 62 3.11 -10.15 6.55
N ASP A 63 1.79 -10.16 6.69
CA ASP A 63 0.85 -10.33 5.58
C ASP A 63 1.01 -9.23 4.51
N ILE A 64 1.18 -7.96 4.92
CA ILE A 64 1.42 -6.85 3.99
C ILE A 64 2.73 -7.01 3.22
N MET A 65 3.78 -7.55 3.84
CA MET A 65 5.06 -7.77 3.15
C MET A 65 4.92 -8.88 2.10
N THR A 66 4.28 -9.99 2.44
CA THR A 66 4.10 -11.12 1.53
C THR A 66 3.14 -10.78 0.39
N ALA A 67 2.04 -10.09 0.68
CA ALA A 67 1.09 -9.64 -0.33
C ALA A 67 1.70 -8.63 -1.31
N ALA A 68 2.51 -7.69 -0.80
CA ALA A 68 3.23 -6.74 -1.66
C ALA A 68 4.27 -7.43 -2.56
N ALA A 69 5.00 -8.42 -2.02
CA ALA A 69 5.95 -9.21 -2.81
C ALA A 69 5.24 -10.01 -3.92
N ALA A 70 4.12 -10.68 -3.58
CA ALA A 70 3.30 -11.40 -4.55
C ALA A 70 2.76 -10.45 -5.64
N ARG A 71 2.18 -9.31 -5.27
CA ARG A 71 1.67 -8.32 -6.22
C ARG A 71 2.75 -7.78 -7.15
N THR A 72 3.95 -7.55 -6.63
CA THR A 72 5.10 -7.11 -7.44
C THR A 72 5.49 -8.17 -8.46
N ALA A 73 5.56 -9.44 -8.04
CA ALA A 73 5.87 -10.55 -8.94
C ALA A 73 4.79 -10.75 -10.02
N GLU A 74 3.51 -10.59 -9.67
CA GLU A 74 2.40 -10.62 -10.62
C GLU A 74 2.51 -9.51 -11.67
N MET A 75 2.83 -8.28 -11.27
CA MET A 75 3.05 -7.17 -12.21
C MET A 75 4.20 -7.46 -13.18
N PHE A 76 5.27 -8.09 -12.71
CA PHE A 76 6.37 -8.50 -13.58
C PHE A 76 5.94 -9.59 -14.55
N ALA A 77 5.19 -10.58 -14.07
CA ALA A 77 4.68 -11.67 -14.90
C ALA A 77 3.71 -11.15 -15.98
N GLU A 78 2.81 -10.22 -15.63
CA GLU A 78 1.90 -9.56 -16.58
C GLU A 78 2.69 -8.85 -17.71
N GLU A 79 3.74 -8.10 -17.37
CA GLU A 79 4.55 -7.37 -18.35
C GLU A 79 5.46 -8.29 -19.18
N ILE A 80 5.94 -9.41 -18.61
CA ILE A 80 6.67 -10.45 -19.34
C ILE A 80 5.75 -11.15 -20.35
N ILE A 81 4.56 -11.56 -19.92
CA ILE A 81 3.56 -12.20 -20.80
C ILE A 81 3.12 -11.22 -21.90
N GLY A 82 2.99 -9.93 -21.56
CA GLY A 82 2.71 -8.86 -22.51
C GLY A 82 3.89 -8.48 -23.43
N GLY A 83 5.07 -9.08 -23.25
CA GLY A 83 6.26 -8.84 -24.07
C GLY A 83 6.93 -7.48 -23.86
N LYS A 84 6.55 -6.74 -22.81
CA LYS A 84 7.09 -5.41 -22.49
C LYS A 84 8.29 -5.45 -21.57
N LEU A 85 8.45 -6.54 -20.81
CA LEU A 85 9.55 -6.76 -19.89
C LEU A 85 10.28 -8.05 -20.24
N ASN A 86 11.60 -7.99 -20.40
CA ASN A 86 12.46 -9.17 -20.56
C ASN A 86 13.55 -9.12 -19.49
N LEU A 87 13.46 -10.02 -18.50
CA LEU A 87 14.40 -10.09 -17.39
C LEU A 87 15.53 -11.05 -17.74
N GLN A 88 16.78 -10.61 -17.55
CA GLN A 88 17.94 -11.48 -17.65
C GLN A 88 18.45 -11.86 -16.26
N PRO A 89 18.82 -13.13 -16.03
CA PRO A 89 19.43 -13.53 -14.77
C PRO A 89 20.77 -12.80 -14.59
N VAL A 90 20.98 -12.23 -13.41
CA VAL A 90 22.26 -11.67 -12.99
C VAL A 90 22.96 -12.72 -12.13
N ALA A 91 24.25 -12.93 -12.35
CA ALA A 91 25.02 -13.84 -11.50
C ALA A 91 24.99 -13.36 -10.04
N ALA A 92 24.78 -14.30 -9.12
CA ALA A 92 24.75 -14.05 -7.67
C ALA A 92 26.15 -13.77 -7.12
#